data_AF-A0A7C2PH21-F1
#
_entry.id   AF-A0A7C2PH21-F1
#
_cell.length_a   1.000
_cell.length_b   1.000
_cell.length_c   1.000
_cell.angle_alpha   90.00
_cell.angle_beta   90.00
_cell.angle_gamma   90.00
#
_symmetry.space_group_name_H-M   'P 1'
#
loop_
_entity.id
_entity.type
_entity.pdbx_description
1 polymer ?
#
loop_
_entity_poly.entity_id
_entity_poly.type
_entity_poly.pdbx_seq_one_letter_code
_entity_poly.pdbx_strand_id
1 'polypeptide(L)' 'MIDLLAISPHPDDAEIGCGGLLLLSKKQGHSTGILYMTR' A
#
# COMPACT_ATOMS: atom_id res chain seq x y z
N MET A 1 -0.51 7.69 -12.74
CA MET A 1 0.62 6.75 -12.59
C MET A 1 0.75 6.45 -11.10
N ILE A 2 1.03 5.21 -10.70
CA ILE A 2 1.25 4.81 -9.30
C ILE A 2 2.72 4.43 -9.17
N ASP A 3 3.42 5.03 -8.20
CA ASP A 3 4.84 4.78 -7.96
C ASP A 3 5.08 3.55 -7.07
N LEU A 4 4.15 3.28 -6.14
CA LEU A 4 4.22 2.14 -5.23
C LEU A 4 2.83 1.52 -5.02
N LEU A 5 2.67 0.26 -5.41
CA LEU A 5 1.44 -0.52 -5.24
C LEU A 5 1.68 -1.72 -4.33
N ALA A 6 0.96 -1.80 -3.22
CA ALA A 6 0.89 -3.00 -2.39
C ALA A 6 -0.26 -3.89 -2.86
N ILE A 7 0.01 -5.19 -3.06
CA ILE A 7 -1.00 -6.20 -3.41
C ILE A 7 -1.09 -7.16 -2.24
N SER A 8 -2.30 -7.33 -1.69
CA SER A 8 -2.52 -8.22 -0.55
C SER A 8 -3.76 -9.09 -0.74
N PRO A 9 -3.82 -10.27 -0.10
CA PRO A 9 -4.94 -11.18 -0.29
C PRO A 9 -6.22 -10.61 0.31
N HIS A 10 -6.22 -10.15 1.55
CA HIS A 10 -7.41 -9.61 2.24
C HIS A 10 -7.23 -8.13 2.62
N PRO A 11 -8.33 -7.43 2.95
CA PRO A 11 -8.26 -6.15 3.66
C PRO A 11 -7.37 -6.25 4.90
N ASP A 12 -6.68 -5.16 5.22
CA ASP A 12 -5.79 -4.99 6.39
C ASP A 12 -4.40 -5.66 6.31
N ASP A 13 -4.20 -6.66 5.44
CA ASP A 13 -2.90 -7.36 5.32
C ASP A 13 -1.77 -6.40 4.89
N ALA A 14 -2.05 -5.47 3.96
CA ALA A 14 -1.06 -4.51 3.47
C ALA A 14 -0.72 -3.45 4.52
N GLU A 15 -1.71 -3.04 5.31
CA GLU A 15 -1.56 -2.06 6.39
C GLU A 15 -0.67 -2.61 7.49
N ILE A 16 -0.88 -3.88 7.88
CA ILE A 16 -0.06 -4.57 8.88
C ILE A 16 1.35 -4.84 8.35
N GLY A 17 1.46 -5.34 7.12
CA GLY A 17 2.73 -5.78 6.53
C GLY A 17 3.63 -4.64 6.05
N CYS A 18 3.05 -3.58 5.48
CA CYS A 18 3.82 -2.50 4.84
C CYS A 18 3.21 -1.09 5.00
N GLY A 19 2.24 -0.88 5.89
CA GLY A 19 1.62 0.44 6.10
C GLY A 19 2.62 1.55 6.43
N GLY A 20 3.64 1.25 7.24
CA GLY A 20 4.72 2.21 7.54
C GLY A 20 5.52 2.63 6.30
N LEU A 21 5.80 1.69 5.39
CA LEU A 21 6.50 1.96 4.14
C LEU A 21 5.65 2.82 3.20
N LEU A 22 4.36 2.48 3.07
CA LEU A 22 3.41 3.25 2.24
C LEU A 22 3.29 4.70 2.72
N LEU A 23 3.21 4.92 4.05
CA LEU A 23 3.19 6.25 4.64
C LEU A 23 4.50 7.02 4.41
N LEU A 24 5.64 6.35 4.55
CA LEU A 24 6.95 6.97 4.30
C LEU A 24 7.10 7.37 2.82
N SER A 25 6.71 6.50 1.91
CA SER A 25 6.73 6.76 0.46
C SER A 25 5.80 7.93 0.11
N LYS A 26 4.60 7.99 0.71
CA LYS A 26 3.69 9.12 0.55
C LYS A 26 4.28 10.44 1.04
N LYS A 27 4.99 10.44 2.18
CA LYS A 27 5.69 11.62 2.71
C LYS A 27 6.80 12.13 1.79
N GLN A 28 7.40 11.25 0.99
CA GLN A 28 8.41 11.61 -0.01
C GLN A 28 7.80 12.13 -1.32
N GLY A 29 6.47 12.23 -1.42
CA GLY A 29 5.76 12.76 -2.58
C GLY A 29 5.34 11.70 -3.60
N HIS A 30 5.58 10.41 -3.32
CA HIS A 30 5.17 9.34 -4.21
C HIS A 30 3.66 9.09 -4.17
N SER A 31 3.11 8.70 -5.31
CA SER A 31 1.76 8.15 -5.44
C SER A 31 1.75 6.69 -4.99
N THR A 32 0.94 6.37 -3.99
CA THR A 32 0.84 5.03 -3.40
C THR A 32 -0.58 4.47 -3.55
N GLY A 33 -0.70 3.14 -3.59
CA GLY A 33 -1.99 2.44 -3.64
C GLY A 33 -1.94 1.06 -2.99
N ILE A 34 -3.11 0.52 -2.65
CA ILE A 34 -3.30 -0.84 -2.16
C ILE A 34 -4.36 -1.52 -3.03
N LEU A 35 -4.11 -2.77 -3.43
CA LEU A 35 -5.06 -3.63 -4.14
C LEU A 35 -5.31 -4.90 -3.32
N TYR A 36 -6.54 -5.05 -2.84
CA TYR A 36 -7.00 -6.28 -2.19
C TYR A 36 -7.53 -7.26 -3.23
N MET A 37 -7.12 -8.52 -3.13
CA MET A 37 -7.56 -9.58 -4.05
C MET A 37 -8.93 -10.16 -3.67
N THR A 38 -9.28 -10.09 -2.38
CA THR A 38 -10.56 -10.55 -1.84
C THR A 38 -11.26 -9.44 -1.05
N ARG A 39 -12.52 -9.69 -0.67
CA ARG A 39 -13.28 -8.85 0.25
C ARG A 39 -13.27 -9.45 1.65
#